data_AF-A0A940B023-F1
#
_entry.id   AF-A0A940B023-F1
#
_cell.length_a   1.000
_cell.length_b   1.000
_cell.length_c   1.000
_cell.angle_alpha   90.00
_cell.angle_beta   90.00
_cell.angle_gamma   90.00
#
_symmetry.space_group_name_H-M   'P 1'
#
loop_
_entity.id
_entity.type
_entity.pdbx_description
1 polymer ?
#
loop_
_entity_poly.entity_id
_entity_poly.type
_entity_poly.pdbx_seq_one_letter_code
_entity_poly.pdbx_strand_id
1 'polypeptide(L)'
;MKRFTTIFFVITALAIVVFSVYTYKRPKEPEYKTIRAKIVKPNVQQTVSETEEIIVDETEAELQTSLIELQPGETLLNALSIDMNNDAFDDQIISIRKNNSPSIYLVTGIYNPKKKIYERTSDIETEITQTNTFSFSVLDMTGDHINALTYTGLNEKEETVLKVFLPDL
;
A
#
# COMPACT_ATOMS: atom_id res chain seq x y z
N MET A 1 2.43 -43.29 55.66
CA MET A 1 2.00 -43.01 54.27
C MET A 1 1.26 -41.67 54.13
N LYS A 2 0.25 -41.34 54.94
CA LYS A 2 -0.54 -40.09 54.81
C LYS A 2 0.28 -38.79 54.83
N ARG A 3 1.34 -38.69 55.65
CA ARG A 3 2.21 -37.50 55.72
C ARG A 3 3.08 -37.29 54.47
N PHE A 4 3.48 -38.38 53.80
CA PHE A 4 4.24 -38.29 52.55
C PHE A 4 3.36 -37.78 51.40
N THR A 5 2.10 -38.21 51.34
CA THR A 5 1.14 -37.72 50.34
C THR A 5 0.84 -36.23 50.50
N THR A 6 0.67 -35.73 51.73
CA THR A 6 0.48 -34.28 51.95
C THR A 6 1.73 -33.47 51.61
N ILE A 7 2.93 -33.95 51.94
CA ILE A 7 4.18 -33.26 51.58
C ILE A 7 4.33 -33.18 50.06
N PHE A 8 4.04 -34.27 49.34
CA PHE A 8 4.10 -34.26 47.87
C PHE A 8 3.09 -33.27 47.27
N PHE A 9 1.86 -33.24 47.78
CA PHE A 9 0.83 -32.35 47.28
C PHE A 9 1.17 -30.86 47.51
N VAL A 10 1.78 -30.54 48.64
CA VAL A 10 2.24 -29.17 48.95
C VAL A 10 3.37 -28.74 48.02
N ILE A 11 4.33 -29.62 47.74
CA ILE A 11 5.44 -29.33 46.81
C ILE A 11 4.91 -29.11 45.38
N THR A 12 3.97 -29.94 44.92
CA THR A 12 3.38 -29.80 43.58
C THR A 12 2.57 -28.51 43.46
N ALA A 13 1.79 -28.15 44.48
CA ALA A 13 1.05 -26.89 44.50
C ALA A 13 2.01 -25.68 44.44
N LEU A 14 3.13 -25.74 45.17
CA LEU A 14 4.14 -24.69 45.13
C LEU A 14 4.79 -24.56 43.74
N ALA A 15 5.08 -25.69 43.09
CA ALA A 15 5.65 -25.71 41.74
C ALA A 15 4.72 -25.08 40.69
N ILE A 16 3.41 -25.35 40.77
CA ILE A 16 2.41 -24.76 39.86
C ILE A 16 2.33 -23.24 40.04
N VAL A 17 2.35 -22.75 41.29
CA VAL A 17 2.31 -21.31 41.57
C VAL A 17 3.57 -20.62 41.04
N VAL A 18 4.75 -21.19 41.28
CA VAL A 18 6.02 -20.65 40.75
C VAL A 18 6.02 -20.63 39.23
N PHE A 19 5.55 -21.70 38.58
CA PHE A 19 5.47 -21.79 37.13
C PHE A 19 4.52 -20.75 36.54
N SER A 20 3.34 -20.55 37.16
CA SER A 20 2.35 -19.57 36.72
C SER A 20 2.86 -18.13 36.82
N VAL A 21 3.57 -17.79 37.91
CA VAL A 21 4.21 -16.46 38.06
C VAL A 21 5.32 -16.27 37.04
N TYR A 22 6.10 -17.32 36.75
CA TYR A 22 7.18 -17.27 35.78
C TYR A 22 6.69 -17.04 34.35
N THR A 23 5.58 -17.69 33.96
CA THR A 23 5.00 -17.52 32.62
C THR A 23 4.26 -16.18 32.49
N TYR A 24 3.62 -15.68 33.54
CA TYR A 24 2.94 -14.38 33.52
C TYR A 24 3.91 -13.20 33.36
N LYS A 25 5.12 -13.30 33.92
CA LYS A 25 6.16 -12.25 33.82
C LYS A 25 6.95 -12.26 32.51
N ARG A 26 6.67 -13.18 31.58
CA ARG A 26 7.24 -13.17 30.23
C ARG A 26 6.28 -12.44 29.30
N PRO A 27 6.44 -11.13 29.05
CA PRO A 27 5.71 -10.48 27.97
C PRO A 27 6.03 -11.24 26.68
N LYS A 28 4.99 -11.76 26.02
CA LYS A 28 5.11 -12.23 24.65
C LYS A 28 5.30 -10.97 23.81
N GLU A 29 6.55 -10.59 23.55
CA GLU A 29 6.81 -9.59 22.52
C GLU A 29 6.22 -10.16 21.22
N PRO A 30 5.22 -9.50 20.61
CA PRO A 30 4.80 -9.91 19.28
C PRO A 30 6.02 -9.77 18.38
N GLU A 31 6.37 -10.83 17.65
CA GLU A 31 7.44 -10.82 16.67
C GLU A 31 6.98 -9.94 15.49
N TYR A 32 7.07 -8.62 15.65
CA TYR A 32 6.93 -7.70 14.52
C TYR A 32 8.18 -7.88 13.68
N LYS A 33 8.05 -8.70 12.62
CA LYS A 33 9.00 -8.72 11.51
C LYS A 33 8.99 -7.34 10.89
N THR A 34 9.83 -6.44 11.39
CA THR A 34 10.01 -5.11 10.82
C THR A 34 10.56 -5.27 9.42
N ILE A 35 9.69 -5.13 8.42
CA ILE A 35 10.11 -5.06 7.02
C ILE A 35 10.80 -3.72 6.85
N ARG A 36 12.12 -3.70 7.03
CA ARG A 36 12.95 -2.53 6.72
C ARG A 36 13.15 -2.48 5.22
N ALA A 37 12.66 -1.42 4.59
CA ALA A 37 12.96 -1.13 3.20
C ALA A 37 14.48 -0.96 3.03
N LYS A 38 15.10 -1.80 2.20
CA LYS A 38 16.50 -1.67 1.81
C LYS A 38 16.53 -0.86 0.51
N ILE A 39 17.10 0.34 0.56
CA ILE A 39 17.33 1.15 -0.64
C ILE A 39 18.47 0.48 -1.42
N VAL A 40 18.15 -0.10 -2.59
CA VAL A 40 19.14 -0.63 -3.52
C VAL A 40 19.55 0.49 -4.48
N LYS A 41 20.77 1.00 -4.31
CA LYS A 41 21.40 1.86 -5.33
C LYS A 41 21.93 0.94 -6.43
N PRO A 42 21.57 1.13 -7.71
CA PRO A 42 22.10 0.31 -8.78
C PRO A 42 23.60 0.59 -8.92
N ASN A 43 24.43 -0.38 -8.57
CA ASN A 43 25.84 -0.39 -8.95
C ASN A 43 25.92 -1.07 -10.31
N VAL A 44 26.12 -0.28 -11.37
CA VAL A 44 26.29 -0.82 -12.72
C VAL A 44 27.68 -1.44 -12.81
N GLN A 45 27.76 -2.72 -12.45
CA GLN A 45 28.83 -3.60 -12.87
C GLN A 45 28.17 -4.85 -13.45
N GLN A 46 28.16 -4.89 -14.78
CA GLN A 46 27.73 -6.04 -15.56
C GLN A 46 28.61 -7.25 -15.21
N THR A 47 28.01 -8.21 -14.53
CA THR A 47 28.38 -9.62 -14.66
C THR A 47 27.08 -10.40 -14.70
N VAL A 48 26.75 -10.89 -15.90
CA VAL A 48 25.62 -11.79 -16.16
C VAL A 48 25.87 -13.12 -15.43
N SER A 49 24.89 -13.60 -14.68
CA SER A 49 24.73 -15.01 -14.33
C SER A 49 23.26 -15.27 -14.09
N GLU A 50 22.70 -16.11 -14.98
CA GLU A 50 21.35 -16.65 -14.94
C GLU A 50 21.10 -17.40 -13.63
N THR A 51 20.09 -16.96 -12.89
CA THR A 51 19.15 -17.81 -12.16
C THR A 51 17.81 -17.07 -12.21
N GLU A 52 17.02 -17.32 -13.26
CA GLU A 52 15.63 -16.90 -13.33
C GLU A 52 14.80 -17.74 -12.35
N GLU A 53 14.71 -17.28 -11.09
CA GLU A 53 13.45 -17.44 -10.36
C GLU A 53 12.49 -16.40 -10.95
N ILE A 54 11.53 -16.90 -11.75
CA ILE A 54 10.40 -16.13 -12.25
C ILE A 54 9.55 -15.74 -11.03
N ILE A 55 9.93 -14.68 -10.36
CA ILE A 55 8.97 -13.83 -9.67
C ILE A 55 8.27 -13.10 -10.80
N VAL A 56 7.02 -13.47 -11.03
CA VAL A 56 6.10 -12.72 -11.89
C VAL A 56 5.96 -11.34 -11.25
N ASP A 57 6.85 -10.43 -11.60
CA ASP A 57 6.63 -9.01 -11.44
C ASP A 57 5.66 -8.64 -12.56
N GLU A 58 4.37 -8.78 -12.26
CA GLU A 58 3.24 -8.43 -13.11
C GLU A 58 3.09 -6.90 -13.25
N THR A 59 4.22 -6.19 -13.32
CA THR A 59 4.31 -4.83 -13.82
C THR A 59 5.10 -4.86 -15.12
N GLU A 60 4.64 -5.67 -16.07
CA GLU A 60 4.79 -5.29 -17.47
C GLU A 60 4.34 -3.84 -17.55
N ALA A 61 5.21 -2.99 -18.11
CA ALA A 61 4.87 -1.65 -18.52
C ALA A 61 3.81 -1.75 -19.64
N GLU A 62 2.59 -2.12 -19.25
CA GLU A 62 1.41 -1.94 -20.06
C GLU A 62 1.43 -0.50 -20.48
N LEU A 63 1.23 -0.28 -21.78
CA LEU A 63 1.03 1.04 -22.34
C LEU A 63 -0.14 1.68 -21.57
N GLN A 64 0.20 2.49 -20.56
CA GLN A 64 -0.74 3.16 -19.67
C GLN A 64 -1.53 4.15 -20.52
N THR A 65 -2.61 3.65 -21.12
CA THR A 65 -3.52 4.44 -21.95
C THR A 65 -4.64 4.91 -21.05
N SER A 66 -4.89 6.21 -21.07
CA SER A 66 -6.01 6.77 -20.34
C SER A 66 -7.31 6.51 -21.11
N LEU A 67 -8.29 5.96 -20.42
CA LEU A 67 -9.68 5.83 -20.84
C LEU A 67 -10.51 7.06 -20.42
N ILE A 68 -9.97 7.85 -19.49
CA ILE A 68 -10.47 9.17 -19.12
C ILE A 68 -10.00 10.19 -20.17
N GLU A 69 -10.89 11.06 -20.63
CA GLU A 69 -10.53 12.11 -21.56
C GLU A 69 -9.58 13.13 -20.91
N LEU A 70 -8.38 13.28 -21.48
CA LEU A 70 -7.39 14.27 -21.05
C LEU A 70 -7.79 15.65 -21.54
N GLN A 71 -7.74 16.65 -20.66
CA GLN A 71 -8.02 18.03 -21.03
C GLN A 71 -6.81 18.68 -21.71
N PRO A 72 -7.01 19.75 -22.51
CA PRO A 72 -5.90 20.48 -23.13
C PRO A 72 -4.91 21.00 -22.08
N GLY A 73 -3.63 20.66 -22.25
CA GLY A 73 -2.58 21.05 -21.32
C GLY A 73 -2.37 20.10 -20.14
N GLU A 74 -3.01 18.92 -20.16
CA GLU A 74 -2.71 17.80 -19.28
C GLU A 74 -1.78 16.79 -19.98
N THR A 75 -0.82 16.25 -19.23
CA THR A 75 0.05 15.16 -19.69
C THR A 75 -0.16 13.95 -18.79
N LEU A 76 -0.50 12.80 -19.39
CA LEU A 76 -0.63 11.54 -18.67
C LEU A 76 0.74 11.06 -18.19
N LEU A 77 0.82 10.69 -16.92
CA LEU A 77 2.02 10.10 -16.31
C LEU A 77 1.83 8.61 -16.09
N ASN A 78 0.69 8.21 -15.52
CA ASN A 78 0.36 6.82 -15.24
C ASN A 78 -1.16 6.64 -15.18
N ALA A 79 -1.66 5.43 -15.47
CA ALA A 79 -3.04 5.02 -15.34
C ALA A 79 -3.13 3.69 -14.60
N LEU A 80 -4.08 3.60 -13.66
CA LEU A 80 -4.43 2.41 -12.90
C LEU A 80 -5.92 2.13 -13.06
N SER A 81 -6.27 0.92 -13.47
CA SER A 81 -7.66 0.47 -13.54
C SER A 81 -7.97 -0.41 -12.33
N ILE A 82 -9.06 -0.10 -11.64
CA ILE A 82 -9.54 -0.83 -10.47
C ILE A 82 -10.99 -0.48 -10.21
N ASP A 83 -11.80 -1.44 -9.77
CA ASP A 83 -13.15 -1.19 -9.25
C ASP A 83 -13.08 -0.33 -7.98
N MET A 84 -13.45 0.96 -8.04
CA MET A 84 -13.36 1.88 -6.90
C MET A 84 -14.66 1.94 -6.09
N ASN A 85 -15.80 1.78 -6.75
CA ASN A 85 -17.14 1.92 -6.17
C ASN A 85 -17.80 0.56 -5.83
N ASN A 86 -17.09 -0.54 -6.08
CA ASN A 86 -17.50 -1.92 -5.85
C ASN A 86 -18.74 -2.33 -6.67
N ASP A 87 -18.85 -1.83 -7.91
CA ASP A 87 -19.96 -2.11 -8.83
C ASP A 87 -19.67 -3.23 -9.85
N ALA A 88 -18.52 -3.90 -9.70
CA ALA A 88 -17.98 -4.94 -10.58
C ALA A 88 -17.55 -4.45 -11.97
N PHE A 89 -17.47 -3.14 -12.21
CA PHE A 89 -16.81 -2.55 -13.37
C PHE A 89 -15.49 -1.90 -12.95
N ASP A 90 -14.48 -1.99 -13.81
CA ASP A 90 -13.21 -1.34 -13.56
C ASP A 90 -13.33 0.17 -13.84
N ASP A 91 -13.15 0.95 -12.78
CA ASP A 91 -12.92 2.39 -12.86
C ASP A 91 -11.46 2.68 -13.21
N GLN A 92 -11.14 3.94 -13.47
CA GLN A 92 -9.77 4.34 -13.76
C GLN A 92 -9.33 5.52 -12.88
N ILE A 93 -8.09 5.43 -12.41
CA ILE A 93 -7.37 6.54 -11.77
C ILE A 93 -6.17 6.87 -12.65
N ILE A 94 -6.03 8.12 -13.02
CA ILE A 94 -4.86 8.60 -13.75
C ILE A 94 -4.07 9.60 -12.93
N SER A 95 -2.76 9.56 -13.08
CA SER A 95 -1.89 10.65 -12.65
C SER A 95 -1.51 11.51 -13.83
N ILE A 96 -1.65 12.81 -13.67
CA ILE A 96 -1.41 13.79 -14.72
C ILE A 96 -0.53 14.93 -14.21
N ARG A 97 0.15 15.60 -15.14
CA ARG A 97 0.77 16.91 -14.92
C ARG A 97 0.04 17.96 -15.73
N LYS A 98 -0.33 19.07 -15.10
CA LYS A 98 -0.94 20.22 -15.78
C LYS A 98 0.15 21.23 -16.13
N ASN A 99 0.07 21.87 -17.30
CA ASN A 99 1.09 22.85 -17.73
C ASN A 99 1.23 24.08 -16.81
N ASN A 100 0.21 24.37 -16.01
CA ASN A 100 0.15 25.54 -15.13
C ASN A 100 0.59 25.24 -13.69
N SER A 101 0.95 24.00 -13.35
CA SER A 101 1.33 23.61 -11.99
C SER A 101 2.47 22.58 -12.01
N PRO A 102 3.49 22.74 -11.15
CA PRO A 102 4.56 21.74 -11.03
C PRO A 102 4.08 20.45 -10.35
N SER A 103 2.94 20.50 -9.66
CA SER A 103 2.37 19.38 -8.92
C SER A 103 1.76 18.32 -9.82
N ILE A 104 1.80 17.09 -9.33
CA ILE A 104 1.09 15.96 -9.92
C ILE A 104 -0.35 15.99 -9.43
N TYR A 105 -1.31 15.70 -10.31
CA TYR A 105 -2.71 15.55 -9.95
C TYR A 105 -3.12 14.10 -10.13
N LEU A 106 -3.95 13.61 -9.21
CA LEU A 106 -4.67 12.35 -9.34
C LEU A 106 -6.09 12.64 -9.76
N VAL A 107 -6.56 11.95 -10.78
CA VAL A 107 -7.89 12.13 -11.36
C VAL A 107 -8.58 10.79 -11.35
N THR A 108 -9.78 10.75 -10.79
CA THR A 108 -10.62 9.55 -10.77
C THR A 108 -11.70 9.65 -11.84
N GLY A 109 -11.89 8.57 -12.58
CA GLY A 109 -12.94 8.42 -13.59
C GLY A 109 -13.75 7.17 -13.30
N ILE A 110 -15.03 7.35 -13.01
CA ILE A 110 -15.96 6.24 -12.74
C ILE A 110 -16.58 5.78 -14.06
N TYR A 111 -16.59 4.49 -14.31
CA TYR A 111 -17.16 3.96 -15.55
C TYR A 111 -18.69 4.04 -15.51
N ASN A 112 -19.28 4.68 -16.52
CA ASN A 112 -20.73 4.75 -16.65
C ASN A 112 -21.22 3.70 -17.67
N PRO A 113 -21.79 2.55 -17.24
CA PRO A 113 -22.17 1.47 -18.15
C PRO A 113 -23.29 1.85 -19.11
N LYS A 114 -24.11 2.86 -18.78
CA LYS A 114 -25.20 3.34 -19.66
C LYS A 114 -24.65 4.15 -20.83
N LYS A 115 -23.64 4.98 -20.58
CA LYS A 115 -23.03 5.87 -21.58
C LYS A 115 -21.80 5.25 -22.24
N LYS A 116 -21.22 4.20 -21.64
CA LYS A 116 -19.95 3.55 -22.06
C LYS A 116 -18.77 4.53 -22.10
N ILE A 117 -18.73 5.44 -21.13
CA ILE A 117 -17.66 6.44 -20.98
C ILE A 117 -17.19 6.46 -19.52
N TYR A 118 -15.94 6.87 -19.31
CA TYR A 118 -15.41 7.18 -17.99
C TYR A 118 -15.74 8.63 -17.63
N GLU A 119 -16.51 8.81 -16.56
CA GLU A 119 -16.92 10.14 -16.07
C GLU A 119 -15.92 10.61 -15.01
N ARG A 120 -15.19 11.68 -15.34
CA ARG A 120 -14.25 12.33 -14.42
C ARG A 120 -15.00 12.87 -13.21
N THR A 121 -14.66 12.37 -12.03
CA THR A 121 -15.40 12.60 -10.78
C THR A 121 -14.65 13.51 -9.82
N SER A 122 -13.35 13.26 -9.61
CA SER A 122 -12.54 14.03 -8.67
C SER A 122 -11.16 14.37 -9.23
N ASP A 123 -10.71 15.59 -8.92
CA ASP A 123 -9.37 16.09 -9.20
C ASP A 123 -8.66 16.37 -7.86
N ILE A 124 -7.63 15.58 -7.55
CA ILE A 124 -6.86 15.68 -6.31
C ILE A 124 -5.50 16.29 -6.64
N GLU A 125 -5.26 17.50 -6.17
CA GLU A 125 -3.94 18.12 -6.22
C GLU A 125 -3.02 17.49 -5.17
N THR A 126 -1.84 17.03 -5.59
CA THR A 126 -0.83 16.50 -4.67
C THR A 126 0.24 17.56 -4.38
N GLU A 127 1.00 17.35 -3.30
CA GLU A 127 2.18 18.17 -2.97
C GLU A 127 3.45 17.69 -3.67
N ILE A 128 3.35 16.62 -4.48
CA ILE A 128 4.48 15.95 -5.11
C ILE A 128 4.74 16.59 -6.46
N THR A 129 5.99 16.98 -6.70
CA THR A 129 6.42 17.62 -7.95
C THR A 129 7.34 16.73 -8.78
N GLN A 130 8.02 15.77 -8.15
CA GLN A 130 8.94 14.86 -8.81
C GLN A 130 8.24 13.61 -9.36
N THR A 131 8.00 13.59 -10.68
CA THR A 131 7.35 12.47 -11.40
C THR A 131 8.04 11.13 -11.23
N ASN A 132 9.38 11.09 -11.24
CA ASN A 132 10.13 9.84 -11.16
C ASN A 132 10.05 9.17 -9.77
N THR A 133 9.60 9.91 -8.76
CA THR A 133 9.42 9.41 -7.39
C THR A 133 7.97 9.18 -7.03
N PHE A 134 7.06 9.61 -7.90
CA PHE A 134 5.63 9.52 -7.66
C PHE A 134 5.15 8.10 -7.88
N SER A 135 4.47 7.58 -6.88
CA SER A 135 3.79 6.29 -6.94
C SER A 135 2.47 6.42 -6.21
N PHE A 136 1.45 5.75 -6.73
CA PHE A 136 0.15 5.68 -6.08
C PHE A 136 -0.39 4.26 -6.18
N SER A 137 -1.22 3.89 -5.21
CA SER A 137 -1.88 2.61 -5.14
C SER A 137 -3.24 2.77 -4.48
N VAL A 138 -4.10 1.78 -4.70
CA VAL A 138 -5.40 1.71 -4.06
C VAL A 138 -5.39 0.51 -3.13
N LEU A 139 -5.84 0.71 -1.89
CA LEU A 139 -5.85 -0.32 -0.86
C LEU A 139 -7.11 -0.22 -0.01
N ASP A 140 -7.73 -1.36 0.28
CA ASP A 140 -8.73 -1.45 1.34
C ASP A 140 -8.04 -1.38 2.71
N MET A 141 -8.21 -0.25 3.40
CA MET A 141 -7.55 0.03 4.68
C MET A 141 -8.44 -0.23 5.89
N THR A 142 -9.75 -0.30 5.70
CA THR A 142 -10.73 -0.33 6.81
C THR A 142 -11.38 -1.70 6.97
N GLY A 143 -11.27 -2.57 5.95
CA GLY A 143 -11.93 -3.87 5.94
C GLY A 143 -13.42 -3.78 5.60
N ASP A 144 -13.93 -2.55 5.38
CA ASP A 144 -15.28 -2.28 4.91
C ASP A 144 -15.36 -2.30 3.37
N HIS A 145 -14.32 -2.82 2.69
CA HIS A 145 -14.19 -2.83 1.24
C HIS A 145 -14.23 -1.44 0.59
N ILE A 146 -13.87 -0.41 1.37
CA ILE A 146 -13.73 0.96 0.87
C ILE A 146 -12.29 1.14 0.39
N ASN A 147 -12.16 1.34 -0.90
CA ASN A 147 -10.88 1.53 -1.58
C ASN A 147 -10.31 2.91 -1.29
N ALA A 148 -9.21 2.95 -0.52
CA ALA A 148 -8.48 4.17 -0.21
C ALA A 148 -7.35 4.39 -1.22
N LEU A 149 -7.27 5.60 -1.76
CA LEU A 149 -6.20 6.02 -2.68
C LEU A 149 -5.01 6.50 -1.86
N THR A 150 -3.89 5.80 -1.95
CA THR A 150 -2.64 6.17 -1.30
C THR A 150 -1.65 6.67 -2.33
N TYR A 151 -0.91 7.74 -2.03
CA TYR A 151 0.16 8.22 -2.88
C TYR A 151 1.39 8.63 -2.08
N THR A 152 2.56 8.47 -2.72
CA THR A 152 3.86 8.79 -2.15
C THR A 152 4.79 9.41 -3.19
N GLY A 153 5.71 10.26 -2.73
CA GLY A 153 6.73 10.87 -3.58
C GLY A 153 7.43 12.03 -2.91
N LEU A 154 8.26 12.75 -3.68
CA LEU A 154 9.01 13.91 -3.20
C LEU A 154 8.37 15.24 -3.61
N ASN A 155 8.28 16.16 -2.65
CA ASN A 155 7.90 17.54 -2.90
C ASN A 155 9.10 18.38 -3.42
N GLU A 156 8.88 19.68 -3.64
CA GLU A 156 9.94 20.61 -4.10
C GLU A 156 11.10 20.77 -3.11
N LYS A 157 10.89 20.45 -1.83
CA LYS A 157 11.90 20.51 -0.77
C LYS A 157 12.63 19.18 -0.57
N GLU A 158 12.41 18.20 -1.45
CA GLU A 158 12.93 16.83 -1.35
C GLU A 158 12.45 16.07 -0.10
N GLU A 159 11.31 16.48 0.48
CA GLU A 159 10.68 15.77 1.59
C GLU A 159 9.76 14.67 1.05
N THR A 160 9.79 13.49 1.66
CA THR A 160 8.85 12.42 1.36
C THR A 160 7.47 12.76 1.89
N VAL A 161 6.50 12.83 0.99
CA VAL A 161 5.08 12.98 1.30
C VAL A 161 4.42 11.62 1.10
N LEU A 162 3.71 11.13 2.12
CA LEU A 162 2.81 9.98 2.03
C LEU A 162 1.44 10.43 2.51
N LYS A 163 0.42 10.27 1.68
CA LYS A 163 -0.96 10.62 2.03
C LYS A 163 -1.92 9.54 1.56
N VAL A 164 -2.99 9.42 2.32
CA VAL A 164 -4.12 8.55 2.05
C VAL A 164 -5.33 9.45 1.86
N PHE A 165 -6.06 9.22 0.78
CA PHE A 165 -7.31 9.85 0.45
C PHE A 165 -8.41 8.80 0.45
N LEU A 166 -9.44 9.03 1.24
CA LEU A 166 -10.67 8.25 1.22
C LEU A 166 -11.63 8.96 0.27
N PRO A 167 -11.94 8.37 -0.90
CA PRO A 167 -12.85 8.98 -1.84
C PRO A 167 -14.30 8.86 -1.36
N ASP A 168 -15.04 9.96 -1.42
CA ASP A 168 -16.48 9.99 -1.19
C ASP A 168 -17.19 9.56 -2.49
N LEU A 169 -17.24 8.25 -2.75
CA LEU A 169 -17.85 7.64 -3.96
C LEU A 169 -19.23 7.05 -3.69
#